data_AF-A0A7Y3KVU5-F1
#
_entry.id   AF-A0A7Y3KVU5-F1
#
_cell.length_a   1.000
_cell.length_b   1.000
_cell.length_c   1.000
_cell.angle_alpha   90.00
_cell.angle_beta   90.00
_cell.angle_gamma   90.00
#
_symmetry.space_group_name_H-M   'P 1'
#
loop_
_entity.id
_entity.type
_entity.pdbx_description
1 polymer ?
#
loop_
_entity_poly.entity_id
_entity_poly.type
_entity_poly.pdbx_seq_one_letter_code
_entity_poly.pdbx_strand_id
1 'polypeptide(L)'
;PHVLGDVDVSTAAEVESRWEELKRAEKGRESVTDGIPPGLPALALVQKLARRGAGVGLAGPLATSGDSLVVDLVQPVSPETLASALETLVELGSRAGLDVEGVLRDRARDVRERIREHEGVSLT
;
A
#
# COMPACT_ATOMS: atom_id res chain seq x y z
N PRO A 1 20.89 -6.13 -18.82
CA PRO A 1 21.14 -4.73 -18.42
C PRO A 1 21.22 -4.61 -16.89
N HIS A 2 22.41 -4.32 -16.36
CA HIS A 2 22.60 -4.02 -14.94
C HIS A 2 22.06 -2.62 -14.70
N VAL A 3 20.92 -2.51 -14.01
CA VAL A 3 20.14 -1.26 -13.90
C VAL A 3 20.86 -0.18 -13.06
N LEU A 4 22.05 -0.47 -12.50
CA LEU A 4 22.75 0.38 -11.52
C LEU A 4 24.25 0.66 -11.78
N GLY A 5 24.88 0.12 -12.83
CA GLY A 5 26.33 0.31 -13.06
C GLY A 5 27.25 -0.32 -11.98
N ASP A 6 28.54 0.04 -11.99
CA ASP A 6 29.63 -0.47 -11.13
C ASP A 6 29.68 0.20 -9.75
N VAL A 7 28.62 0.11 -8.93
CA VAL A 7 28.69 0.63 -7.56
C VAL A 7 28.15 -0.35 -6.53
N ASP A 8 28.99 -0.64 -5.53
CA ASP A 8 28.66 -1.45 -4.36
C ASP A 8 27.50 -0.80 -3.60
N VAL A 9 26.39 -1.53 -3.54
CA VAL A 9 25.24 -1.23 -2.69
C VAL A 9 24.97 -2.48 -1.88
N SER A 10 24.98 -2.35 -0.55
CA SER A 10 25.03 -3.49 0.37
C SER A 10 23.64 -3.93 0.84
N THR A 11 22.62 -3.07 0.68
CA THR A 11 21.24 -3.36 1.11
C THR A 11 20.18 -2.94 0.08
N ALA A 12 19.01 -3.59 0.14
CA ALA A 12 17.87 -3.23 -0.72
C ALA A 12 17.38 -1.79 -0.49
N ALA A 13 17.49 -1.29 0.74
CA ALA A 13 17.13 0.09 1.08
C ALA A 13 18.08 1.11 0.42
N GLU A 14 19.38 0.83 0.39
CA GLU A 14 20.35 1.68 -0.30
C GLU A 14 20.14 1.65 -1.82
N VAL A 15 19.81 0.49 -2.39
CA VAL A 15 19.45 0.37 -3.81
C VAL A 15 18.24 1.24 -4.14
N GLU A 16 17.19 1.21 -3.32
CA GLU A 16 15.97 1.98 -3.55
C GLU A 16 16.21 3.48 -3.39
N SER A 17 16.94 3.91 -2.36
CA SER A 17 17.32 5.31 -2.14
C SER A 17 18.12 5.86 -3.32
N ARG A 18 19.13 5.11 -3.77
CA ARG A 18 19.96 5.49 -4.93
C ARG A 18 19.16 5.54 -6.23
N TRP A 19 18.24 4.59 -6.42
CA TRP A 19 17.35 4.60 -7.58
C TRP A 19 16.48 5.86 -7.61
N GLU A 20 15.96 6.30 -6.47
CA GLU A 20 15.20 7.55 -6.38
C GLU A 20 16.06 8.78 -6.67
N GLU A 21 17.29 8.84 -6.16
CA GLU A 21 18.22 9.92 -6.47
C GLU A 21 18.53 10.01 -7.97
N LEU A 22 18.84 8.87 -8.57
CA LEU A 22 19.13 8.78 -10.01
C LEU A 22 17.90 9.16 -10.84
N LYS A 23 16.70 8.75 -10.42
CA LYS A 23 15.44 9.14 -11.09
C LYS A 23 15.09 10.61 -10.89
N ARG A 24 15.44 11.21 -9.75
CA ARG A 24 15.28 12.65 -9.52
C ARG A 24 16.16 13.45 -10.47
N ALA A 25 17.44 13.07 -10.59
CA ALA A 25 18.39 13.71 -11.49
C ALA A 25 18.05 13.50 -12.98
N GLU A 26 17.61 12.29 -13.36
CA GLU A 26 17.30 11.95 -14.76
C GLU A 26 15.94 12.49 -15.24
N LYS A 27 14.91 12.42 -14.39
CA LYS A 27 13.52 12.73 -14.78
C LYS A 27 12.99 14.05 -14.22
N GLY A 28 13.81 14.82 -13.49
CA GLY A 28 13.39 16.08 -12.89
C GLY A 28 12.21 15.92 -11.92
N ARG A 29 12.18 14.83 -11.14
CA ARG A 29 11.12 14.61 -10.14
C ARG A 29 11.21 15.67 -9.05
N GLU A 30 10.09 16.29 -8.72
CA GLU A 30 9.97 17.25 -7.61
C GLU A 30 9.53 16.55 -6.32
N SER A 31 8.81 15.44 -6.44
CA SER A 31 8.28 14.66 -5.32
C SER A 31 8.69 13.19 -5.35
N VAL A 32 8.83 12.57 -4.17
CA VAL A 32 8.99 11.10 -4.04
C VAL A 32 7.75 10.31 -4.50
N THR A 33 6.62 10.99 -4.65
CA THR A 33 5.40 10.42 -5.22
C THR A 33 5.38 10.48 -6.75
N ASP A 34 6.31 11.19 -7.39
CA ASP A 34 6.35 11.31 -8.84
C ASP A 34 6.62 9.96 -9.51
N GLY A 35 5.72 9.58 -10.41
CA GLY A 35 5.74 8.26 -11.07
C GLY A 35 4.88 7.19 -10.38
N ILE A 36 4.07 7.56 -9.38
CA ILE A 36 2.92 6.75 -8.96
C ILE A 36 1.79 6.97 -9.98
N PRO A 37 1.33 5.92 -10.70
CA PRO A 37 0.24 6.07 -11.66
C PRO A 37 -1.08 6.45 -10.96
N PRO A 38 -1.83 7.45 -11.45
CA PRO A 38 -3.11 7.84 -10.84
C PRO A 38 -4.20 6.78 -11.01
N GLY A 39 -4.07 5.90 -12.02
CA GLY A 39 -5.01 4.80 -12.26
C GLY A 39 -4.77 3.56 -11.40
N LEU A 40 -3.92 3.64 -10.37
CA LEU A 40 -3.76 2.52 -9.44
C LEU A 40 -5.07 2.27 -8.67
N PRO A 41 -5.42 1.01 -8.40
CA PRO A 41 -6.46 0.67 -7.44
C PRO A 41 -6.21 1.33 -6.08
N ALA A 42 -7.26 1.74 -5.40
CA ALA A 42 -7.15 2.60 -4.21
C ALA A 42 -6.27 2.02 -3.10
N LEU A 43 -6.40 0.72 -2.77
CA LEU A 43 -5.59 0.11 -1.70
C LEU A 43 -4.12 0.02 -2.10
N ALA A 44 -3.84 -0.38 -3.34
CA ALA A 44 -2.49 -0.42 -3.88
C ALA A 44 -1.86 0.99 -3.96
N LEU A 45 -2.66 2.01 -4.29
CA LEU A 45 -2.23 3.40 -4.30
C LEU A 45 -1.82 3.87 -2.90
N VAL A 46 -2.68 3.66 -1.90
CA VAL A 46 -2.39 4.00 -0.49
C VAL A 46 -1.15 3.25 0.00
N GLN A 47 -1.05 1.94 -0.27
CA GLN A 47 0.11 1.13 0.10
C GLN A 47 1.41 1.68 -0.50
N LYS A 48 1.37 2.12 -1.77
CA LYS A 48 2.54 2.68 -2.45
C LYS A 48 2.92 4.05 -1.90
N LEU A 49 1.94 4.92 -1.65
CA LEU A 49 2.15 6.23 -1.04
C LEU A 49 2.73 6.11 0.36
N ALA A 50 2.22 5.19 1.19
CA ALA A 50 2.75 4.92 2.52
C ALA A 50 4.24 4.50 2.47
N ARG A 51 4.61 3.63 1.53
CA ARG A 51 6.02 3.25 1.31
C ARG A 51 6.90 4.44 0.89
N ARG A 52 6.41 5.31 0.00
CA ARG A 52 7.14 6.53 -0.40
C ARG A 52 7.30 7.52 0.77
N GLY A 53 6.24 7.72 1.55
CA GLY A 53 6.26 8.56 2.74
C GLY A 53 7.27 8.06 3.76
N ALA A 54 7.27 6.76 4.06
CA ALA A 54 8.24 6.15 4.97
C ALA A 54 9.70 6.36 4.51
N GLY A 55 9.95 6.29 3.20
CA GLY A 55 11.28 6.56 2.62
C GLY A 55 11.80 7.99 2.82
N VAL A 56 10.92 8.95 3.14
CA VAL A 56 11.29 10.34 3.51
C VAL A 56 11.07 10.64 4.99
N GLY A 57 10.83 9.62 5.82
CA GLY A 57 10.62 9.77 7.26
C GLY A 57 9.22 10.22 7.67
N LEU A 58 8.23 10.21 6.76
CA LEU A 58 6.83 10.44 7.13
C LEU A 58 6.31 9.23 7.90
N ALA A 59 5.92 9.45 9.16
CA ALA A 59 5.32 8.43 10.01
C ALA A 59 3.90 8.09 9.52
N GLY A 60 3.59 6.79 9.45
CA GLY A 60 2.25 6.31 9.14
C GLY A 60 1.30 6.37 10.35
N PRO A 61 -0.02 6.18 10.14
CA PRO A 61 -1.03 6.14 11.19
C PRO A 61 -0.65 5.30 12.42
N LEU A 62 -0.11 4.09 12.25
CA LEU A 62 0.24 3.19 13.36
C LEU A 62 1.35 3.75 14.24
N ALA A 63 2.31 4.47 13.66
CA ALA A 63 3.37 5.12 14.43
C ALA A 63 2.83 6.26 15.32
N THR A 64 1.68 6.84 14.97
CA THR A 64 1.01 7.89 15.77
C THR A 64 0.05 7.33 16.82
N SER A 65 -0.46 6.11 16.63
CA SER A 65 -1.50 5.51 17.49
C SER A 65 -0.97 4.64 18.64
N GLY A 66 0.33 4.30 18.65
CA GLY A 66 0.90 3.33 19.59
C GLY A 66 0.42 1.89 19.26
N ASP A 67 1.19 0.88 19.66
CA ASP A 67 1.05 -0.54 19.26
C ASP A 67 -0.31 -1.23 19.56
N SER A 68 -1.34 -0.50 20.02
CA SER A 68 -2.69 -1.02 20.22
C SER A 68 -3.52 -0.88 18.94
N LEU A 69 -3.64 -1.99 18.21
CA LEU A 69 -4.51 -2.18 17.04
C LEU A 69 -6.01 -2.24 17.42
N VAL A 70 -6.49 -1.27 18.19
CA VAL A 70 -7.92 -1.03 18.33
C VAL A 70 -8.27 0.04 17.31
N VAL A 71 -8.68 -0.38 16.11
CA VAL A 71 -9.47 0.51 15.24
C VAL A 71 -10.78 0.71 15.99
N ASP A 72 -10.84 1.77 16.79
CA ASP A 72 -11.97 2.09 17.64
C ASP A 72 -13.16 2.54 16.78
N LEU A 73 -13.84 1.58 16.16
CA LEU A 73 -15.10 1.80 15.45
C LEU A 73 -16.27 1.97 16.45
N VAL A 74 -16.01 2.22 17.74
CA VAL A 74 -17.04 2.55 18.74
C VAL A 74 -17.67 3.92 18.46
N GLN A 75 -17.03 4.75 17.63
CA GLN A 75 -17.61 6.00 17.12
C GLN A 75 -18.58 5.75 15.94
N PRO A 76 -19.53 6.67 15.67
CA PRO A 76 -20.35 6.59 14.47
C PRO A 76 -19.47 6.53 13.22
N VAL A 77 -19.76 5.57 12.34
CA VAL A 77 -19.05 5.43 11.06
C VAL A 77 -19.32 6.66 10.21
N SER A 78 -18.28 7.46 10.00
CA SER A 78 -18.22 8.61 9.11
C SER A 78 -17.24 8.32 7.96
N PRO A 79 -17.29 9.07 6.86
CA PRO A 79 -16.29 8.94 5.79
C PRO A 79 -14.84 9.08 6.29
N GLU A 80 -14.60 9.99 7.23
CA GLU A 80 -13.27 10.30 7.77
C GLU A 80 -12.75 9.16 8.67
N THR A 81 -13.60 8.64 9.56
CA THR A 81 -13.25 7.52 10.45
C THR A 81 -13.02 6.23 9.65
N LEU A 82 -13.82 5.99 8.61
CA LEU A 82 -13.62 4.86 7.70
C LEU A 82 -12.32 5.00 6.90
N ALA A 83 -12.02 6.19 6.39
CA ALA A 83 -10.78 6.43 5.64
C ALA A 83 -9.54 6.16 6.51
N SER A 84 -9.52 6.69 7.74
CA SER A 84 -8.43 6.45 8.68
C SER A 84 -8.28 4.98 9.07
N ALA A 85 -9.40 4.27 9.27
CA ALA A 85 -9.40 2.83 9.52
C ALA A 85 -8.81 2.04 8.35
N LEU A 86 -9.22 2.36 7.11
CA LEU A 86 -8.70 1.69 5.90
C LEU A 86 -7.20 1.95 5.70
N GLU A 87 -6.75 3.19 5.91
CA GLU A 87 -5.33 3.53 5.82
C GLU A 87 -4.49 2.75 6.85
N THR A 88 -4.98 2.66 8.09
CA THR A 88 -4.34 1.89 9.17
C THR A 88 -4.24 0.40 8.81
N LEU A 89 -5.30 -0.17 8.24
CA LEU A 89 -5.29 -1.57 7.78
C LEU A 89 -4.32 -1.79 6.62
N VAL A 90 -4.21 -0.84 5.70
CA VAL A 90 -3.24 -0.90 4.59
C VAL A 90 -1.81 -0.82 5.13
N GLU A 91 -1.53 0.06 6.09
CA GLU A 91 -0.22 0.14 6.74
C GLU A 91 0.12 -1.18 7.45
N LEU A 92 -0.82 -1.74 8.21
CA LEU A 92 -0.65 -3.02 8.89
C LEU A 92 -0.31 -4.14 7.91
N GLY A 93 -1.09 -4.28 6.83
CA GLY A 93 -0.84 -5.27 5.79
C GLY A 93 0.52 -5.07 5.11
N SER A 94 0.91 -3.81 4.89
CA SER A 94 2.22 -3.46 4.32
C SER A 94 3.38 -3.88 5.21
N ARG A 95 3.29 -3.66 6.52
CA ARG A 95 4.28 -4.09 7.52
C ARG A 95 4.39 -5.62 7.60
N ALA A 96 3.27 -6.31 7.37
CA ALA A 96 3.23 -7.77 7.27
C ALA A 96 3.68 -8.32 5.90
N GLY A 97 4.08 -7.46 4.94
CA GLY A 97 4.53 -7.88 3.61
C GLY A 97 3.40 -8.35 2.69
N LEU A 98 2.15 -8.00 2.97
CA LEU A 98 0.97 -8.44 2.22
C LEU A 98 0.64 -7.47 1.07
N ASP A 99 0.19 -8.02 -0.07
CA ASP A 99 -0.52 -7.28 -1.11
C ASP A 99 -1.99 -7.10 -0.70
N VAL A 100 -2.32 -5.94 -0.14
CA VAL A 100 -3.63 -5.68 0.45
C VAL A 100 -4.74 -5.63 -0.60
N GLU A 101 -4.42 -5.13 -1.81
CA GLU A 101 -5.35 -5.15 -2.95
C GLU A 101 -5.62 -6.59 -3.40
N GLY A 102 -4.56 -7.39 -3.52
CA GLY A 102 -4.65 -8.82 -3.85
C GLY A 102 -5.53 -9.59 -2.85
N VAL A 103 -5.28 -9.40 -1.55
CA VAL A 103 -6.07 -10.03 -0.47
C VAL A 103 -7.57 -9.69 -0.57
N LEU A 104 -7.92 -8.41 -0.80
CA LEU A 104 -9.32 -8.03 -0.92
C LEU A 104 -9.95 -8.56 -2.21
N ARG A 105 -9.21 -8.62 -3.31
CA ARG A 105 -9.69 -9.21 -4.57
C ARG A 105 -9.98 -10.69 -4.43
N ASP A 106 -9.12 -11.45 -3.75
CA ASP A 106 -9.33 -12.87 -3.47
C ASP A 106 -10.62 -13.04 -2.66
N ARG A 107 -10.77 -12.27 -1.57
CA ARG A 107 -11.99 -12.26 -0.76
C ARG A 107 -13.24 -11.89 -1.57
N ALA A 108 -13.14 -10.94 -2.50
CA ALA A 108 -14.27 -10.55 -3.34
C ALA A 108 -14.70 -11.67 -4.29
N ARG A 109 -13.76 -12.48 -4.80
CA ARG A 109 -14.09 -13.68 -5.59
C ARG A 109 -14.86 -14.69 -4.73
N ASP A 110 -14.41 -14.95 -3.50
CA ASP A 110 -15.12 -15.85 -2.57
C ASP A 110 -16.53 -15.35 -2.23
N VAL A 111 -16.70 -14.04 -2.03
CA VAL A 111 -18.02 -13.42 -1.83
C VAL A 111 -18.90 -13.67 -3.05
N ARG A 112 -18.37 -13.48 -4.26
CA ARG A 112 -19.12 -13.72 -5.49
C ARG A 112 -19.53 -15.18 -5.63
N GLU A 113 -18.65 -16.13 -5.36
CA GLU A 113 -19.00 -17.55 -5.48
C GLU A 113 -20.09 -17.94 -4.47
N ARG A 114 -20.03 -17.44 -3.22
CA ARG A 114 -21.12 -17.64 -2.24
C ARG A 114 -22.47 -17.06 -2.69
N ILE A 115 -22.45 -15.91 -3.37
CA ILE A 115 -23.67 -15.34 -3.97
C ILE A 115 -24.23 -16.27 -5.04
N ARG A 116 -23.38 -16.77 -5.95
CA ARG A 116 -23.80 -17.68 -7.03
C ARG A 116 -24.33 -19.01 -6.52
N GLU A 117 -23.71 -19.58 -5.49
CA GLU A 117 -24.20 -20.77 -4.79
C GLU A 117 -25.60 -20.53 -4.20
N HIS A 118 -25.80 -19.37 -3.57
CA HIS A 118 -27.10 -19.00 -3.01
C HIS A 118 -28.17 -18.78 -4.09
N GLU A 119 -27.77 -18.30 -5.26
CA GLU A 119 -28.64 -18.14 -6.44
C GLU A 119 -28.89 -19.46 -7.19
N GLY A 120 -28.21 -20.56 -6.83
CA GLY A 120 -28.32 -21.84 -7.51
C GLY A 120 -27.60 -21.91 -8.87
N VAL A 121 -26.72 -20.94 -9.17
CA VAL A 121 -25.96 -20.85 -10.42
C VAL A 121 -24.59 -21.51 -10.23
N SER A 122 -24.55 -22.84 -10.18
CA SER A 122 -23.28 -23.58 -10.13
C SER A 122 -22.67 -23.71 -11.53
N LEU A 123 -21.37 -23.44 -11.65
CA LEU A 123 -20.61 -23.69 -12.88
C LEU A 123 -20.64 -25.19 -13.16
N THR A 124 -21.36 -25.59 -14.22
CA THR A 124 -21.14 -26.89 -14.87
C THR A 124 -19.75 -26.91 -15.53
#